data_AF-A0A7S2DE66-F1
#
_entry.id   AF-A0A7S2DE66-F1
#
_cell.length_a   1.000
_cell.length_b   1.000
_cell.length_c   1.000
_cell.angle_alpha   90.00
_cell.angle_beta   90.00
_cell.angle_gamma   90.00
#
_symmetry.space_group_name_H-M   'P 1'
#
loop_
_entity.id
_entity.type
_entity.pdbx_description
1 polymer ?
#
loop_
_entity_poly.entity_id
_entity_poly.type
_entity_poly.pdbx_seq_one_letter_code
_entity_poly.pdbx_strand_id
1 'polypeptide(L)'
;EQHTRYLKRDINDLDDVRNAMNYLSAIREKETMLDWEFGPVEEKYALLQRYRVDIPKEESDAVTDLMFSWKKLKKDANSITESLGSQQAAFKKGLIRNVRMFVV
;
A
#
# COMPACT_ATOMS: atom_id res chain seq x y z
N GLU A 1 -5.56 3.34 11.38
CA GLU A 1 -6.51 2.20 11.33
C GLU A 1 -7.52 2.22 10.18
N GLN A 2 -8.12 3.37 9.82
CA GLN A 2 -9.13 3.39 8.74
C GLN A 2 -8.59 2.93 7.38
N HIS A 3 -7.39 3.35 6.97
CA HIS A 3 -6.79 3.00 5.68
C HIS A 3 -6.56 1.49 5.48
N THR A 4 -6.19 0.76 6.53
CA THR A 4 -5.89 -0.68 6.45
C THR A 4 -7.13 -1.53 6.22
N ARG A 5 -8.31 -1.07 6.66
CA ARG A 5 -9.58 -1.76 6.39
C ARG A 5 -9.98 -1.71 4.92
N TYR A 6 -9.65 -0.65 4.21
CA TYR A 6 -9.96 -0.52 2.79
C TYR A 6 -9.02 -1.33 1.90
N LEU A 7 -7.78 -1.59 2.34
CA LEU A 7 -6.83 -2.46 1.62
C LEU A 7 -7.28 -3.93 1.53
N LYS A 8 -8.19 -4.36 2.42
CA LYS A 8 -8.69 -5.75 2.50
C LYS A 8 -10.11 -5.94 1.98
N ARG A 9 -10.76 -4.88 1.49
CA ARG A 9 -12.15 -4.93 1.04
C ARG A 9 -12.19 -5.46 -0.39
N ASP A 10 -13.03 -6.47 -0.63
CA ASP A 10 -13.27 -6.97 -1.98
C ASP A 10 -13.84 -5.85 -2.86
N ILE A 11 -13.28 -5.72 -4.06
CA ILE A 11 -13.65 -4.69 -5.02
C ILE A 11 -14.84 -5.20 -5.81
N ASN A 12 -16.04 -4.71 -5.48
CA ASN A 12 -17.29 -5.19 -6.05
C ASN A 12 -17.96 -4.15 -6.95
N ASP A 13 -17.75 -2.86 -6.68
CA ASP A 13 -18.35 -1.78 -7.45
C ASP A 13 -17.37 -0.65 -7.81
N LEU A 14 -17.85 0.36 -8.53
CA LEU A 14 -17.03 1.50 -8.95
C LEU A 14 -16.64 2.42 -7.79
N ASP A 15 -17.39 2.43 -6.68
CA ASP A 15 -17.03 3.22 -5.51
C ASP A 15 -15.87 2.56 -4.75
N ASP A 16 -15.84 1.22 -4.67
CA ASP A 16 -14.69 0.45 -4.20
C ASP A 16 -13.44 0.76 -5.01
N VAL A 17 -13.57 0.76 -6.34
CA VAL A 17 -12.47 1.11 -7.26
C VAL A 17 -11.97 2.53 -6.97
N ARG A 18 -12.88 3.50 -6.83
CA ARG A 18 -12.53 4.89 -6.52
C ARG A 18 -11.75 5.00 -5.22
N ASN A 19 -12.26 4.37 -4.16
CA ASN A 19 -11.61 4.40 -2.84
C ASN A 19 -10.23 3.73 -2.87
N ALA A 20 -10.12 2.56 -3.49
CA ALA A 20 -8.84 1.85 -3.66
C ALA A 20 -7.82 2.71 -4.41
N MET A 21 -8.21 3.33 -5.53
CA MET A 21 -7.34 4.21 -6.32
C MET A 21 -6.87 5.44 -5.54
N ASN A 22 -7.74 6.06 -4.74
CA ASN A 22 -7.36 7.18 -3.87
C ASN A 22 -6.30 6.76 -2.84
N TYR A 23 -6.46 5.57 -2.23
CA TYR A 23 -5.47 5.05 -1.28
C TYR A 23 -4.14 4.72 -1.96
N LEU A 24 -4.17 4.08 -3.13
CA LEU A 24 -2.95 3.79 -3.89
C LEU A 24 -2.20 5.07 -4.29
N SER A 25 -2.91 6.12 -4.71
CA SER A 25 -2.30 7.42 -5.02
C SER A 25 -1.62 8.02 -3.79
N ALA A 26 -2.30 8.04 -2.65
CA ALA A 26 -1.76 8.59 -1.42
C ALA A 26 -0.52 7.83 -0.91
N ILE A 27 -0.47 6.50 -1.11
CA ILE A 27 0.72 5.70 -0.81
C ILE A 27 1.86 6.10 -1.75
N ARG A 28 1.58 6.17 -3.06
CA ARG A 28 2.59 6.46 -4.09
C ARG A 28 3.21 7.85 -3.92
N GLU A 29 2.42 8.86 -3.56
CA GLU A 29 2.89 10.22 -3.28
C GLU A 29 3.87 10.29 -2.12
N LYS A 30 3.68 9.45 -1.09
CA LYS A 30 4.52 9.43 0.11
C LYS A 30 5.68 8.43 0.04
N GLU A 31 5.63 7.49 -0.90
CA GLU A 31 6.56 6.36 -0.97
C GLU A 31 8.02 6.80 -1.04
N THR A 32 8.35 7.72 -1.94
CA THR A 32 9.72 8.21 -2.11
C THR A 32 10.24 8.95 -0.87
N MET A 33 9.38 9.78 -0.24
CA MET A 33 9.74 10.49 0.98
C MET A 33 10.03 9.52 2.13
N LEU A 34 9.16 8.52 2.31
CA LEU A 34 9.32 7.51 3.37
C LEU A 34 10.54 6.62 3.14
N ASP A 35 10.78 6.18 1.90
CA ASP A 35 12.00 5.40 1.58
C ASP A 35 13.27 6.23 1.84
N TRP A 36 13.25 7.53 1.54
CA TRP A 36 14.37 8.43 1.82
C TRP A 36 14.63 8.60 3.32
N GLU A 37 13.57 8.70 4.14
CA GLU A 37 13.70 8.81 5.59
C GLU A 37 14.11 7.49 6.26
N PHE A 38 13.59 6.36 5.78
CA PHE A 38 13.82 5.05 6.41
C PHE A 38 15.19 4.47 6.07
N GLY A 39 15.75 4.74 4.89
CA GLY A 39 17.07 4.23 4.49
C GLY A 39 18.17 4.54 5.52
N PRO A 40 18.37 5.80 5.92
CA PRO A 40 19.37 6.15 6.94
C PRO A 40 19.09 5.55 8.31
N VAL A 41 17.82 5.30 8.67
CA VAL A 41 17.47 4.63 9.92
C VAL A 41 17.94 3.18 9.84
N GLU A 42 17.57 2.44 8.80
CA GLU A 42 18.01 1.05 8.59
C GLU A 42 19.54 0.92 8.62
N GLU A 43 20.25 1.81 7.93
CA GLU A 43 21.72 1.83 7.90
C GLU A 43 22.36 2.08 9.28
N LYS A 44 21.83 3.04 10.05
CA LYS A 44 22.35 3.35 11.39
C LYS A 44 22.16 2.19 12.35
N TYR A 45 20.97 1.59 12.41
CA TYR A 45 20.72 0.46 13.29
C TYR A 45 21.50 -0.78 12.87
N ALA A 46 21.68 -1.01 11.56
CA ALA A 46 22.56 -2.07 11.07
C ALA A 46 24.02 -1.85 11.51
N LEU A 47 24.49 -0.61 11.54
CA LEU A 47 25.84 -0.28 12.01
C LEU A 47 25.98 -0.49 13.52
N LEU A 48 25.02 -0.03 14.32
CA LEU A 48 25.00 -0.27 15.77
C LEU A 48 25.03 -1.76 16.09
N GLN A 49 24.22 -2.56 15.38
CA GLN A 49 24.21 -4.02 15.50
C GLN A 49 25.56 -4.64 15.10
N ARG A 50 26.17 -4.18 14.00
CA ARG A 50 27.47 -4.67 13.52
C ARG A 50 28.59 -4.45 14.55
N TYR A 51 28.59 -3.32 15.22
CA TYR A 51 29.58 -2.98 16.25
C TYR A 51 29.18 -3.41 17.66
N ARG A 52 28.06 -4.15 17.80
CA ARG A 52 27.55 -4.67 19.09
C ARG A 52 27.33 -3.58 20.13
N VAL A 53 26.88 -2.41 19.68
CA VAL A 53 26.42 -1.35 20.58
C VAL A 53 25.15 -1.86 21.27
N ASP A 54 25.06 -1.67 22.59
CA ASP A 54 23.87 -2.04 23.33
C ASP A 54 22.74 -1.05 23.01
N ILE A 55 21.63 -1.58 22.49
CA ILE A 55 20.45 -0.81 22.11
C ILE A 55 19.30 -1.36 22.95
N PRO A 56 18.46 -0.49 23.56
CA PRO A 56 17.25 -0.92 24.21
C PRO A 56 16.43 -1.81 23.27
N LYS A 57 16.01 -2.98 23.76
CA LYS A 57 15.26 -3.95 22.96
C LYS A 57 14.00 -3.33 22.35
N GLU A 58 13.31 -2.49 23.12
CA GLU A 58 12.09 -1.78 22.69
C GLU A 58 12.32 -0.93 21.45
N GLU A 59 13.48 -0.28 21.35
CA GLU A 59 13.86 0.57 20.23
C GLU A 59 14.22 -0.27 19.00
N SER A 60 14.97 -1.35 19.19
CA SER A 60 15.32 -2.30 18.12
C SER A 60 14.07 -2.96 17.53
N ASP A 61 13.13 -3.37 18.38
CA ASP A 61 11.86 -3.96 17.98
C ASP A 61 11.02 -2.94 17.20
N ALA A 62 10.94 -1.69 17.66
CA ALA A 62 10.21 -0.62 16.97
C ALA A 62 10.75 -0.35 15.55
N VAL A 63 12.07 -0.31 15.37
CA VAL A 63 12.69 -0.12 14.05
C VAL A 63 12.41 -1.31 13.13
N THR A 64 12.49 -2.52 13.66
CA THR A 64 12.17 -3.75 12.92
C THR A 64 10.72 -3.76 12.47
N ASP A 65 9.79 -3.42 13.37
CA ASP A 65 8.36 -3.36 13.10
C ASP A 65 8.01 -2.28 12.06
N LEU A 66 8.68 -1.13 12.11
CA LEU A 66 8.53 -0.06 11.12
C LEU A 66 8.90 -0.56 9.72
N MET A 67 10.08 -1.15 9.56
CA MET A 67 10.56 -1.69 8.28
C MET A 67 9.65 -2.80 7.75
N PHE A 68 9.22 -3.70 8.63
CA PHE A 68 8.30 -4.77 8.27
C PHE A 68 6.95 -4.22 7.80
N SER A 69 6.37 -3.29 8.55
CA SER A 69 5.07 -2.68 8.25
C SER A 69 5.11 -1.92 6.93
N TRP A 70 6.20 -1.22 6.62
CA TRP A 70 6.37 -0.52 5.35
C TRP A 70 6.49 -1.48 4.16
N LYS A 71 7.32 -2.52 4.27
CA LYS A 71 7.44 -3.55 3.23
C LYS A 71 6.10 -4.26 2.99
N LYS A 72 5.36 -4.54 4.06
CA LYS A 72 4.01 -5.12 3.98
C LYS A 72 3.03 -4.19 3.29
N LEU A 73 3.01 -2.91 3.61
CA LEU A 73 2.14 -1.93 2.96
C LEU A 73 2.41 -1.84 1.45
N LYS A 74 3.67 -1.82 1.02
CA LYS A 74 4.04 -1.84 -0.41
C LYS A 74 3.54 -3.11 -1.11
N LYS A 75 3.68 -4.27 -0.46
CA LYS A 75 3.17 -5.54 -0.98
C LYS A 75 1.65 -5.53 -1.14
N ASP A 76 0.92 -5.06 -0.12
CA ASP A 76 -0.53 -4.98 -0.14
C ASP A 76 -1.02 -4.01 -1.24
N ALA A 77 -0.36 -2.86 -1.41
CA ALA A 77 -0.66 -1.90 -2.47
C ALA A 77 -0.45 -2.49 -3.88
N ASN A 78 0.63 -3.25 -4.09
CA ASN A 78 0.88 -3.93 -5.36
C ASN A 78 -0.19 -4.99 -5.66
N SER A 79 -0.59 -5.78 -4.66
CA SER A 79 -1.63 -6.79 -4.82
C SER A 79 -2.99 -6.18 -5.23
N ILE A 80 -3.36 -5.03 -4.66
CA ILE A 80 -4.59 -4.32 -5.05
C ILE A 80 -4.48 -3.79 -6.48
N THR A 81 -3.32 -3.25 -6.85
CA THR A 81 -3.07 -2.77 -8.22
C THR A 81 -3.23 -3.89 -9.25
N GLU A 82 -2.69 -5.07 -8.96
CA GLU A 82 -2.86 -6.27 -9.80
C GLU A 82 -4.33 -6.72 -9.88
N SER A 83 -5.02 -6.75 -8.73
CA SER A 83 -6.45 -7.09 -8.66
C SER A 83 -7.30 -6.15 -9.52
N LEU A 84 -7.12 -4.84 -9.37
CA LEU A 84 -7.80 -3.82 -10.18
C LEU A 84 -7.51 -3.99 -11.68
N GLY A 85 -6.25 -4.27 -12.04
CA GLY A 85 -5.86 -4.52 -13.43
C GLY A 85 -6.61 -5.71 -14.03
N SER A 86 -6.75 -6.80 -13.28
CA SER A 86 -7.47 -8.00 -13.73
C SER A 86 -8.97 -7.77 -13.94
N GLN A 87 -9.58 -6.90 -13.13
CA GLN A 87 -11.03 -6.64 -13.16
C GLN A 87 -11.42 -5.52 -14.14
N GLN A 88 -10.46 -4.68 -14.56
CA GLN A 88 -10.69 -3.50 -15.40
C GLN A 88 -11.47 -3.81 -16.69
N ALA A 89 -11.14 -4.92 -17.36
CA ALA A 89 -11.81 -5.32 -18.60
C ALA A 89 -13.30 -5.65 -18.39
N ALA A 90 -13.64 -6.29 -17.28
CA ALA A 90 -15.02 -6.65 -16.94
C ALA A 90 -15.85 -5.40 -16.59
N PHE A 91 -15.31 -4.51 -15.75
CA PHE A 91 -15.95 -3.24 -15.41
C PHE A 91 -16.17 -2.36 -16.65
N LYS A 92 -15.19 -2.26 -17.55
CA LYS A 92 -15.33 -1.52 -18.81
C LYS A 92 -16.45 -2.07 -19.68
N LYS A 93 -16.52 -3.40 -19.86
CA LYS A 93 -17.60 -4.04 -20.63
C LYS A 93 -18.97 -3.77 -20.00
N GLY A 94 -19.09 -3.90 -18.68
CA GLY A 94 -20.32 -3.61 -17.93
C GLY A 94 -20.78 -2.16 -18.11
N LEU A 95 -19.86 -1.20 -17.98
CA LEU A 95 -20.14 0.22 -18.15
C LEU A 95 -20.65 0.53 -19.57
N ILE A 96 -19.95 0.06 -20.60
CA ILE A 96 -20.35 0.27 -22.00
C ILE A 96 -21.75 -0.29 -22.27
N ARG A 97 -22.06 -1.48 -21.72
CA ARG A 97 -23.40 -2.10 -21.85
C ARG A 97 -24.47 -1.23 -21.18
N ASN A 98 -24.24 -0.82 -19.94
CA ASN A 98 -25.21 -0.05 -19.17
C ASN A 98 -25.48 1.32 -19.79
N VAL A 99 -24.45 1.99 -20.29
CA VAL A 99 -24.60 3.26 -21.02
C VAL A 99 -25.45 3.08 -22.27
N ARG A 100 -25.22 2.03 -23.08
CA ARG A 100 -26.05 1.77 -24.26
C ARG A 100 -27.53 1.54 -23.92
N MET A 101 -27.84 0.91 -22.79
CA MET A 101 -29.23 0.70 -22.36
C MET A 101 -29.92 2.01 -21.95
N PHE A 102 -29.16 3.02 -21.50
CA PHE A 102 -29.68 4.34 -21.13
C PHE A 102 -29.88 5.29 -22.32
N VAL A 103 -29.32 4.98 -23.49
CA VAL A 103 -29.42 5.80 -24.72
C VAL A 103 -30.65 5.40 -25.57
N VAL A 104 -31.63 4.71 -24.97
CA VAL A 104 -32.94 4.43 -25.56
C VAL A 104 -33.93 5.49 -25.11
#